data_AF-A0A7X5F3D5-F1
#
_entry.id   AF-A0A7X5F3D5-F1
#
_cell.length_a   1.000
_cell.length_b   1.000
_cell.length_c   1.000
_cell.angle_alpha   90.00
_cell.angle_beta   90.00
_cell.angle_gamma   90.00
#
_symmetry.space_group_name_H-M   'P 1'
#
loop_
_entity.id
_entity.type
_entity.pdbx_description
1 polymer ?
#
loop_
_entity_poly.entity_id
_entity_poly.type
_entity_poly.pdbx_seq_one_letter_code
_entity_poly.pdbx_strand_id
1 'polypeptide(L)' 'MLEAVVLAAELLTLGWFLVFSGMLLSMYLDSRGMELPRLDGIGRSLILNARLAFAAGGLALLVLALVEFDLV' A
#
# COMPACT_ATOMS: atom_id res chain seq x y z
N MET A 1 -13.27 -5.12 26.27
CA MET A 1 -13.29 -3.73 25.76
C MET A 1 -12.15 -3.50 24.77
N LEU A 2 -10.91 -3.86 25.10
CA LEU A 2 -9.77 -3.77 24.18
C LEU A 2 -9.95 -4.61 22.89
N GLU A 3 -10.34 -5.88 23.02
CA GLU A 3 -10.53 -6.80 21.88
C GLU A 3 -11.52 -6.27 20.84
N ALA A 4 -12.65 -5.69 21.27
CA ALA A 4 -13.64 -5.12 20.36
C ALA A 4 -13.09 -3.90 19.60
N VAL A 5 -12.23 -3.09 20.24
CA VAL A 5 -11.57 -1.95 19.60
C VAL A 5 -10.53 -2.42 18.59
N VAL A 6 -9.75 -3.46 18.93
CA VAL A 6 -8.77 -4.06 18.03
C VAL A 6 -9.46 -4.64 16.80
N LEU A 7 -10.51 -5.43 16.98
CA LEU A 7 -11.28 -6.01 15.88
C LEU A 7 -11.89 -4.92 14.97
N ALA A 8 -12.42 -3.84 15.55
CA ALA A 8 -12.94 -2.71 14.78
C ALA A 8 -11.84 -2.02 13.97
N ALA A 9 -10.65 -1.81 14.56
CA ALA A 9 -9.51 -1.22 13.88
C ALA A 9 -9.01 -2.09 12.71
N GLU A 10 -8.97 -3.41 12.89
CA GLU A 10 -8.61 -4.36 11.84
C GLU A 10 -9.60 -4.32 10.68
N LEU A 11 -10.90 -4.37 10.97
CA LEU A 11 -11.96 -4.31 9.95
C LEU A 11 -11.94 -2.98 9.18
N LEU A 12 -11.75 -1.86 9.88
CA LEU A 12 -11.64 -0.54 9.25
C LEU A 12 -10.39 -0.45 8.37
N THR A 13 -9.28 -1.01 8.83
CA THR A 13 -8.02 -1.05 8.08
C THR A 13 -8.17 -1.91 6.82
N LEU A 14 -8.77 -3.08 6.94
CA LEU A 14 -9.11 -3.96 5.80
C LEU A 14 -10.03 -3.25 4.81
N GLY A 15 -11.10 -2.62 5.28
CA GLY A 15 -12.03 -1.86 4.44
C GLY A 15 -11.34 -0.72 3.71
N TRP A 16 -10.52 0.06 4.41
CA TRP A 16 -9.73 1.14 3.82
C TRP A 16 -8.78 0.63 2.75
N PHE A 17 -8.06 -0.46 3.02
CA PHE A 17 -7.09 -1.05 2.09
C PHE A 17 -7.78 -1.60 0.83
N LEU A 18 -8.95 -2.22 0.98
CA LEU A 18 -9.76 -2.72 -0.15
C LEU A 18 -10.24 -1.57 -1.04
N VAL A 19 -10.79 -0.49 -0.45
CA VAL A 19 -11.24 0.69 -1.20
C VAL A 19 -10.07 1.35 -1.92
N PHE A 20 -8.94 1.53 -1.24
CA PHE A 20 -7.72 2.10 -1.82
C PHE A 20 -7.21 1.25 -3.00
N SER A 21 -7.15 -0.07 -2.83
CA SER A 21 -6.74 -0.99 -3.88
C SER A 21 -7.70 -0.98 -5.09
N GLY A 22 -9.01 -0.88 -4.83
CA GLY A 22 -10.02 -0.72 -5.87
C GLY A 22 -9.83 0.58 -6.67
N MET A 23 -9.52 1.68 -6.00
CA MET A 23 -9.20 2.96 -6.65
C MET A 23 -7.96 2.84 -7.56
N LEU A 24 -6.88 2.23 -7.07
CA LEU A 24 -5.68 1.98 -7.88
C LEU A 24 -5.97 1.10 -9.10
N LEU A 25 -6.77 0.04 -8.92
CA LEU A 25 -7.17 -0.84 -10.01
C LEU A 25 -8.02 -0.09 -11.04
N SER A 26 -8.97 0.72 -10.60
CA SER A 26 -9.80 1.55 -11.49
C SER A 26 -8.93 2.48 -12.32
N MET A 27 -8.04 3.23 -11.68
CA MET A 27 -7.11 4.13 -12.38
C MET A 27 -6.22 3.38 -13.37
N TYR A 28 -5.75 2.19 -12.99
CA TYR A 28 -4.98 1.34 -13.89
C TYR A 28 -5.78 0.96 -15.12
N LEU A 29 -7.02 0.45 -14.95
CA LEU A 29 -7.90 0.06 -16.04
C LEU A 29 -8.19 1.23 -16.98
N ASP A 30 -8.52 2.40 -16.43
CA ASP A 30 -8.79 3.62 -17.20
C ASP A 30 -7.55 4.09 -18.00
N SER A 31 -6.35 3.90 -17.44
CA SER A 31 -5.09 4.33 -18.06
C SER A 31 -4.56 3.41 -19.18
N ARG A 32 -5.10 2.20 -19.37
CA ARG A 32 -4.53 1.17 -20.27
C ARG A 32 -4.45 1.60 -21.75
N GLY A 33 -5.30 2.53 -22.18
CA GLY A 33 -5.33 3.06 -23.54
C GLY A 33 -4.71 4.44 -23.69
N MET A 34 -4.19 5.03 -22.61
CA MET A 34 -3.64 6.38 -22.63
C MET A 34 -2.16 6.36 -23.02
N GLU A 35 -1.71 7.40 -23.72
CA GLU A 35 -0.27 7.60 -23.93
C GLU A 35 0.41 7.77 -22.57
N LEU A 36 1.54 7.10 -22.38
CA LEU A 36 2.33 7.22 -21.15
C LEU A 36 2.76 8.69 -20.98
N PRO A 37 2.46 9.32 -19.84
CA PRO A 37 2.88 10.68 -19.58
C PRO A 37 4.41 10.73 -19.64
N ARG A 38 4.94 11.76 -20.31
CA ARG A 38 6.39 12.00 -20.35
C ARG A 38 6.84 12.36 -18.94
N LEU A 39 7.41 11.38 -18.23
CA LEU A 39 7.96 11.59 -16.90
C LEU A 39 9.19 12.50 -17.00
N ASP A 40 9.00 13.74 -16.57
CA ASP A 40 10.07 14.69 -16.27
C ASP A 40 10.93 14.17 -15.09
N GLY A 41 12.06 14.83 -14.84
CA GLY A 41 13.00 14.40 -13.80
C GLY A 41 12.35 14.34 -12.41
N ILE A 42 11.40 15.23 -12.14
CA ILE A 42 10.66 15.29 -10.86
C ILE A 42 9.68 14.12 -10.76
N GLY A 43 8.89 13.85 -11.81
CA GLY A 43 7.95 12.73 -11.83
C GLY A 43 8.63 11.37 -11.66
N ARG A 44 9.81 11.17 -12.27
CA ARG A 44 10.60 9.93 -12.04
C ARG A 44 11.06 9.81 -10.61
N SER A 45 11.56 10.89 -10.02
CA SER A 45 11.97 10.91 -8.62
C SER A 45 10.80 10.58 -7.69
N LEU A 46 9.62 11.15 -7.94
CA LEU A 46 8.42 10.90 -7.14
C LEU A 46 8.02 9.42 -7.18
N ILE A 47 7.98 8.80 -8.36
CA ILE A 47 7.66 7.37 -8.51
C ILE A 47 8.71 6.49 -7.82
N LEU A 48 10.00 6.83 -7.95
CA LEU A 48 11.07 6.09 -7.30
C LEU A 48 10.92 6.14 -5.77
N ASN A 49 10.71 7.33 -5.21
CA ASN A 49 10.52 7.51 -3.77
C ASN A 49 9.27 6.78 -3.28
N ALA A 50 8.17 6.84 -4.03
CA ALA A 50 6.95 6.09 -3.69
C ALA A 50 7.21 4.57 -3.66
N ARG A 51 7.93 4.03 -4.65
CA ARG A 51 8.31 2.61 -4.67
C ARG A 51 9.21 2.23 -3.50
N LEU A 52 10.17 3.08 -3.14
CA LEU A 52 11.05 2.86 -1.99
C LEU A 52 10.29 2.90 -0.67
N ALA A 53 9.36 3.83 -0.51
CA ALA A 53 8.52 3.92 0.68
C ALA A 53 7.61 2.68 0.83
N PHE A 54 7.01 2.21 -0.26
CA PHE A 54 6.23 0.97 -0.26
C PHE A 54 7.09 -0.25 0.10
N ALA A 55 8.29 -0.36 -0.47
CA ALA A 55 9.21 -1.45 -0.16
C ALA A 55 9.67 -1.43 1.30
N ALA A 56 10.05 -0.25 1.81
CA ALA A 56 10.48 -0.09 3.20
C ALA A 56 9.35 -0.39 4.19
N GLY A 57 8.14 0.14 3.94
CA GLY A 57 6.97 -0.15 4.76
C GLY A 57 6.58 -1.63 4.74
N GLY A 58 6.60 -2.26 3.54
CA GLY A 58 6.33 -3.69 3.39
C GLY A 58 7.35 -4.56 4.12
N LEU A 59 8.64 -4.23 4.04
CA LEU A 59 9.71 -4.92 4.77
C LEU A 59 9.56 -4.75 6.28
N ALA A 60 9.23 -3.55 6.76
CA ALA A 60 9.02 -3.31 8.19
C ALA A 60 7.84 -4.14 8.72
N LEU A 61 6.71 -4.17 8.00
CA LEU A 61 5.55 -5.00 8.36
C LEU A 61 5.89 -6.49 8.31
N LEU A 62 6.66 -6.94 7.32
CA LEU A 62 7.11 -8.33 7.24
C LEU A 62 7.97 -8.71 8.45
N VAL A 63 8.95 -7.87 8.82
CA VAL A 63 9.80 -8.11 9.99
C VAL A 63 8.96 -8.14 11.26
N LEU A 64 8.04 -7.19 11.45
CA LEU A 64 7.14 -7.17 12.60
C LEU A 64 6.29 -8.44 12.66
N ALA A 65 5.75 -8.90 11.54
CA ALA A 65 4.98 -10.14 11.49
C ALA A 65 5.84 -11.37 11.83
N LEU A 66 7.07 -11.44 11.31
CA LEU A 66 7.98 -12.55 11.63
C LEU A 66 8.29 -12.62 13.14
N VAL A 67 8.51 -11.46 13.76
CA VAL A 67 8.76 -11.36 15.21
C VAL A 67 7.50 -11.68 16.02
N GLU A 68 6.34 -11.12 15.64
CA GLU A 68 5.08 -11.31 16.38
C GLU A 68 4.61 -12.77 16.35
N PHE A 69 4.90 -13.50 15.27
CA PHE A 69 4.50 -14.90 15.11
C PHE A 69 5.61 -15.92 15.47
N ASP A 70 6.70 -15.49 16.13
CA ASP A 70 7.85 -16.33 16.53
C ASP A 70 8.41 -17.18 15.37
N LEU A 71 8.43 -16.61 14.16
CA LEU A 71 8.94 -17.29 12.96
C LEU A 71 10.47 -17.15 12.81
N VAL A 72 11.08 -16.26 13.58
CA VAL A 72 12.54 -16.00 13.67
C VAL A 72 12.91 -15.67 15.11
#